data_AF-A0A382F3S8-F1
#
_entry.id   AF-A0A382F3S8-F1
#
_cell.length_a   1.000
_cell.length_b   1.000
_cell.length_c   1.000
_cell.angle_alpha   90.00
_cell.angle_beta   90.00
_cell.angle_gamma   90.00
#
_symmetry.space_group_name_H-M   'P 1'
#
loop_
_entity.id
_entity.type
_entity.pdbx_description
1 polymer ?
#
loop_
_entity_poly.entity_id
_entity_poly.type
_entity_poly.pdbx_seq_one_letter_code
_entity_poly.pdbx_strand_id
1 'polypeptide(L)'
;MLKQDSFNIECFNRDGILFPQTLIHGKSADRLIDCYQDFQKKIAEIRGRELYIKPHLVSTWLDSIVFNRQIIDVVGAAIGYDIVLWSSDFFVKTAGKGTWVSWHQDLPYWNLSTTNVVSVWLALTPSTKNSGSMKVIPGSHLDGELGTIK
;
A
#
# COMPACT_ATOMS: atom_id res chain seq x y z
N MET A 1 -22.51 -6.45 -1.23
CA MET A 1 -22.55 -5.46 -2.30
C MET A 1 -22.48 -4.10 -1.64
N LEU A 2 -21.33 -3.43 -1.69
CA LEU A 2 -21.18 -2.09 -1.13
C LEU A 2 -22.15 -1.15 -1.85
N LYS A 3 -22.74 -0.19 -1.11
CA LYS A 3 -23.48 0.93 -1.71
C LYS A 3 -22.53 1.68 -2.64
N GLN A 4 -23.06 2.07 -3.79
CA GLN A 4 -22.39 2.62 -4.98
C GLN A 4 -21.61 3.94 -4.77
N ASP A 5 -21.50 4.45 -3.54
CA ASP A 5 -21.09 5.84 -3.28
C ASP A 5 -19.66 6.02 -2.72
N SER A 6 -18.85 4.96 -2.56
CA SER A 6 -17.55 5.08 -1.86
C SER A 6 -16.29 4.81 -2.68
N PHE A 7 -16.38 4.12 -3.81
CA PHE A 7 -15.22 3.86 -4.68
C PHE A 7 -15.55 4.27 -6.11
N ASN A 8 -15.04 5.44 -6.53
CA ASN A 8 -15.23 5.91 -7.90
C ASN A 8 -14.14 5.28 -8.79
N ILE A 9 -14.48 4.13 -9.36
CA ILE A 9 -13.60 3.39 -10.28
C ILE A 9 -13.25 4.20 -11.53
N GLU A 10 -14.13 5.09 -11.99
CA GLU A 10 -13.85 5.94 -13.15
C GLU A 10 -12.72 6.93 -12.85
N CYS A 11 -12.72 7.55 -11.67
CA CYS A 11 -11.62 8.39 -11.20
C CYS A 11 -10.32 7.58 -11.06
N PHE A 12 -10.38 6.37 -10.49
CA PHE A 12 -9.20 5.51 -10.38
C PHE A 12 -8.64 5.15 -11.77
N ASN A 13 -9.49 4.77 -12.72
CA ASN A 13 -9.07 4.41 -14.07
C ASN A 13 -8.48 5.61 -14.84
N ARG A 14 -9.03 6.82 -14.64
CA ARG A 14 -8.54 8.05 -15.26
C ARG A 14 -7.22 8.51 -14.66
N ASP A 15 -7.10 8.51 -13.33
CA ASP A 15 -6.00 9.17 -12.62
C ASP A 15 -4.89 8.20 -12.19
N GLY A 16 -5.15 6.89 -12.18
CA GLY A 16 -4.21 5.85 -11.72
C GLY A 16 -4.06 5.78 -10.21
N ILE A 17 -4.79 6.63 -9.48
CA ILE A 17 -4.81 6.70 -8.03
C ILE A 17 -6.17 7.18 -7.55
N LEU A 18 -6.62 6.66 -6.40
CA LEU A 18 -7.78 7.18 -5.70
C LEU A 18 -7.40 7.44 -4.23
N PHE A 19 -7.34 8.71 -3.85
CA PHE A 19 -7.00 9.14 -2.49
C PHE A 19 -7.63 10.51 -2.18
N PRO A 20 -7.85 10.85 -0.89
CA PRO A 20 -7.82 9.96 0.27
C PRO A 20 -9.03 9.02 0.30
N GLN A 21 -8.86 7.81 0.84
CA GLN A 21 -9.94 6.84 1.06
C GLN A 21 -9.89 6.27 2.47
N THR A 22 -11.04 6.19 3.13
CA THR A 22 -11.16 5.51 4.43
C THR A 22 -11.53 4.05 4.19
N LEU A 23 -10.52 3.18 4.18
CA LEU A 23 -10.70 1.75 3.89
C LEU A 23 -10.88 0.87 5.14
N ILE A 24 -10.58 1.38 6.33
CA ILE A 24 -10.68 0.64 7.58
C ILE A 24 -11.45 1.50 8.58
N HIS A 25 -12.77 1.31 8.67
CA HIS A 25 -13.56 1.99 9.69
C HIS A 25 -13.36 1.39 11.08
N GLY A 26 -13.48 2.22 12.12
CA GLY A 26 -13.54 1.77 13.52
C GLY A 26 -12.20 1.30 14.13
N LYS A 27 -11.10 1.25 13.36
CA LYS A 27 -9.74 1.12 13.91
C LYS A 27 -9.10 2.52 13.90
N SER A 28 -8.64 3.02 15.04
CA SER A 28 -7.83 4.24 15.06
C SER A 28 -6.47 3.97 14.43
N ALA A 29 -5.93 4.95 13.70
CA ALA A 29 -4.56 4.88 13.17
C ALA A 29 -3.54 4.58 14.28
N ASP A 30 -3.77 5.15 15.47
CA ASP A 30 -2.95 4.91 16.69
C ASP A 30 -2.82 3.42 17.01
N ARG A 31 -3.89 2.63 16.90
CA ARG A 31 -3.81 1.18 17.15
C ARG A 31 -2.98 0.45 16.09
N LEU A 32 -2.97 0.94 14.85
CA LEU A 32 -2.21 0.28 13.78
C LEU A 32 -0.71 0.55 13.88
N ILE A 33 -0.32 1.75 14.33
CA ILE A 33 1.10 2.05 14.57
C ILE A 33 1.62 1.28 15.78
N ASP A 34 0.83 1.11 16.84
CA ASP A 34 1.19 0.27 17.99
C ASP A 34 1.40 -1.20 17.55
N CYS A 35 0.49 -1.75 16.72
CA CYS A 35 0.64 -3.10 16.17
C CYS A 35 1.93 -3.24 15.34
N TYR A 36 2.28 -2.21 14.56
CA TYR A 36 3.53 -2.19 13.80
C TYR A 36 4.76 -2.20 14.72
N GLN A 37 4.78 -1.34 15.75
CA GLN A 37 5.91 -1.24 16.68
C GLN A 37 6.11 -2.54 17.46
N ASP A 38 5.03 -3.11 17.99
CA ASP A 38 5.06 -4.41 18.69
C ASP A 38 5.54 -5.53 17.77
N PHE A 39 5.10 -5.53 16.51
CA PHE A 39 5.54 -6.48 15.51
C PHE A 39 7.04 -6.37 15.24
N GLN A 40 7.55 -5.16 14.98
CA GLN A 40 8.98 -4.96 14.71
C GLN A 40 9.85 -5.34 15.90
N LYS A 41 9.42 -5.00 17.13
CA LYS A 41 10.12 -5.40 18.36
C LYS A 41 10.23 -6.91 18.48
N LYS A 42 9.10 -7.64 18.38
CA LYS A 42 9.09 -9.11 18.46
C LYS A 42 9.94 -9.75 17.36
N ILE A 43 9.86 -9.23 16.15
CA ILE A 43 10.64 -9.73 15.04
C ILE A 43 12.14 -9.50 15.27
N ALA A 44 12.54 -8.33 15.78
CA ALA A 44 13.92 -8.03 16.11
C ALA A 44 14.46 -8.94 17.23
N GLU A 45 13.65 -9.23 18.25
CA GLU A 45 14.00 -10.18 19.32
C GLU A 45 14.26 -11.60 18.78
N ILE A 46 13.48 -12.05 17.79
CA ILE A 46 13.59 -13.40 17.22
C ILE A 46 14.69 -13.50 16.17
N ARG A 47 14.81 -12.49 15.29
CA ARG A 47 15.65 -12.54 14.07
C ARG A 47 16.91 -11.70 14.16
N GLY A 48 17.08 -10.90 15.21
CA GLY A 48 18.15 -9.92 15.34
C GLY A 48 18.01 -8.70 14.42
N ARG A 49 16.88 -8.57 13.70
CA ARG A 49 16.58 -7.44 12.81
C ARG A 49 15.08 -7.32 12.53
N GLU A 50 14.66 -6.12 12.18
CA GLU A 50 13.32 -5.77 11.72
C GLU A 50 12.95 -6.46 10.39
N LEU A 51 11.64 -6.56 10.11
CA LEU A 51 11.11 -7.13 8.86
C LEU A 51 10.21 -6.14 8.15
N TYR A 52 10.65 -5.71 6.97
CA TYR A 52 9.92 -4.74 6.14
C TYR A 52 9.18 -5.39 4.97
N ILE A 53 9.74 -6.48 4.42
CA ILE A 53 9.25 -7.12 3.19
C ILE A 53 8.45 -8.38 3.53
N LYS A 54 7.27 -8.53 2.92
CA LYS A 54 6.30 -9.61 3.14
C LYS A 54 5.99 -9.93 4.62
N PRO A 55 5.81 -8.92 5.50
CA PRO A 55 5.44 -9.17 6.90
C PRO A 55 4.08 -9.88 7.05
N HIS A 56 3.19 -9.82 6.05
CA HIS A 56 1.90 -10.53 6.06
C HIS A 56 2.05 -12.05 6.26
N LEU A 57 3.18 -12.66 5.85
CA LEU A 57 3.43 -14.09 5.99
C LEU A 57 3.63 -14.53 7.45
N VAL A 58 3.93 -13.61 8.35
CA VAL A 58 4.29 -13.90 9.76
C VAL A 58 3.57 -12.98 10.75
N SER A 59 2.51 -12.29 10.31
CA SER A 59 1.81 -11.29 11.11
C SER A 59 0.30 -11.49 11.09
N THR A 60 -0.24 -11.91 12.24
CA THR A 60 -1.68 -12.10 12.43
C THR A 60 -2.48 -10.79 12.41
N TRP A 61 -1.86 -9.66 12.75
CA TRP A 61 -2.58 -8.37 12.69
C TRP A 61 -2.67 -7.86 11.25
N LEU A 62 -1.63 -8.08 10.44
CA LEU A 62 -1.68 -7.78 9.00
C LEU A 62 -2.67 -8.67 8.28
N ASP A 63 -2.77 -9.96 8.65
CA ASP A 63 -3.80 -10.87 8.15
C ASP A 63 -5.21 -10.25 8.28
N SER A 64 -5.54 -9.66 9.44
CA SER A 64 -6.82 -8.97 9.65
C SER A 64 -7.06 -7.74 8.76
N ILE A 65 -6.00 -7.17 8.20
CA ILE A 65 -6.06 -6.03 7.26
C ILE A 65 -6.18 -6.56 5.84
N VAL A 66 -5.38 -7.55 5.48
CA VAL A 66 -5.38 -8.19 4.16
C VAL A 66 -6.76 -8.74 3.83
N PHE A 67 -7.40 -9.39 4.79
CA PHE A 67 -8.76 -9.93 4.64
C PHE A 67 -9.86 -8.93 4.99
N ASN A 68 -9.55 -7.64 5.11
CA ASN A 68 -10.58 -6.63 5.30
C ASN A 68 -11.47 -6.55 4.06
N ARG A 69 -12.78 -6.73 4.27
CA ARG A 69 -13.76 -6.77 3.18
C ARG A 69 -13.78 -5.50 2.32
N GLN A 70 -13.59 -4.33 2.91
CA GLN A 70 -13.62 -3.07 2.14
C GLN A 70 -12.41 -2.96 1.22
N ILE A 71 -11.24 -3.42 1.68
CA ILE A 71 -10.03 -3.50 0.86
C ILE A 71 -10.26 -4.49 -0.29
N ILE A 72 -10.77 -5.69 0.01
CA ILE A 72 -11.08 -6.71 -1.00
C ILE A 72 -12.08 -6.20 -2.04
N ASP A 73 -13.16 -5.55 -1.61
CA ASP A 73 -14.19 -5.05 -2.53
C ASP A 73 -13.64 -3.94 -3.44
N VAL A 74 -12.78 -3.05 -2.91
CA VAL A 74 -12.12 -1.98 -3.68
C VAL A 74 -11.11 -2.54 -4.69
N VAL A 75 -10.24 -3.45 -4.25
CA VAL A 75 -9.28 -4.13 -5.15
C VAL A 75 -10.03 -4.95 -6.20
N GLY A 76 -11.06 -5.67 -5.78
CA GLY A 76 -11.89 -6.49 -6.65
C GLY A 76 -12.59 -5.69 -7.75
N ALA A 77 -13.06 -4.49 -7.42
CA ALA A 77 -13.64 -3.57 -8.40
C ALA A 77 -12.60 -3.03 -9.40
N ALA A 78 -11.32 -2.95 -9.02
CA ALA A 78 -10.25 -2.44 -9.88
C ALA A 78 -9.67 -3.51 -10.82
N ILE A 79 -9.40 -4.72 -10.31
CA ILE A 79 -8.63 -5.75 -11.05
C ILE A 79 -9.34 -7.11 -11.17
N GLY A 80 -10.60 -7.22 -10.73
CA GLY A 80 -11.36 -8.47 -10.65
C GLY A 80 -11.24 -9.13 -9.27
N TYR A 81 -12.14 -10.06 -8.94
CA TYR A 81 -12.26 -10.66 -7.59
C TYR A 81 -11.42 -11.94 -7.38
N ASP A 82 -10.79 -12.47 -8.43
CA ASP A 82 -9.79 -13.54 -8.30
C ASP A 82 -8.44 -12.91 -7.98
N ILE A 83 -8.23 -12.62 -6.70
CA ILE A 83 -7.11 -11.81 -6.21
C ILE A 83 -6.17 -12.61 -5.33
N VAL A 84 -4.87 -12.33 -5.45
CA VAL A 84 -3.84 -12.82 -4.55
C VAL A 84 -3.06 -11.64 -3.97
N LEU A 85 -2.75 -11.70 -2.67
CA LEU A 85 -1.76 -10.81 -2.09
C LEU A 85 -0.36 -11.34 -2.41
N TRP A 86 0.31 -10.72 -3.39
CA TRP A 86 1.65 -11.14 -3.81
C TRP A 86 2.78 -10.58 -2.91
N SER A 87 2.64 -9.33 -2.47
CA SER A 87 3.58 -8.67 -1.55
C SER A 87 2.86 -7.71 -0.62
N SER A 88 3.51 -7.40 0.50
CA SER A 88 3.19 -6.28 1.37
C SER A 88 4.50 -5.71 1.87
N ASP A 89 4.61 -4.40 2.04
CA ASP A 89 5.88 -3.78 2.41
C ASP A 89 5.64 -2.60 3.35
N PHE A 90 6.48 -2.47 4.40
CA PHE A 90 6.48 -1.29 5.25
C PHE A 90 7.39 -0.22 4.67
N PHE A 91 6.81 0.93 4.30
CA PHE A 91 7.55 2.10 3.83
C PHE A 91 7.70 3.14 4.94
N VAL A 92 8.85 3.12 5.60
CA VAL A 92 9.12 3.99 6.76
C VAL A 92 10.00 5.17 6.37
N LYS A 93 9.58 6.38 6.77
CA LYS A 93 10.36 7.61 6.69
C LYS A 93 10.79 8.04 8.09
N THR A 94 11.99 7.67 8.47
CA THR A 94 12.58 8.09 9.76
C THR A 94 12.92 9.58 9.73
N ALA A 95 12.54 10.29 10.78
CA ALA A 95 12.81 11.72 10.92
C ALA A 95 14.31 12.04 10.77
N GLY A 96 14.63 13.11 10.02
CA GLY A 96 16.00 13.61 9.86
C GLY A 96 16.94 12.76 9.00
N LYS A 97 16.52 11.58 8.51
CA LYS A 97 17.38 10.73 7.66
C LYS A 97 17.50 11.22 6.21
N GLY A 98 16.63 12.13 5.77
CA GLY A 98 16.74 12.78 4.46
C GLY A 98 16.53 11.87 3.24
N THR A 99 16.03 10.64 3.41
CA THR A 99 15.85 9.68 2.30
C THR A 99 14.65 10.04 1.43
N TRP A 100 14.83 10.15 0.11
CA TRP A 100 13.73 10.30 -0.86
C TRP A 100 13.67 9.12 -1.83
N VAL A 101 12.52 8.97 -2.48
CA VAL A 101 12.35 8.04 -3.61
C VAL A 101 12.18 8.92 -4.85
N SER A 102 12.96 8.67 -5.90
CA SER A 102 12.83 9.38 -7.17
C SER A 102 11.52 9.04 -7.87
N TRP A 103 11.13 9.82 -8.88
CA TRP A 103 10.02 9.42 -9.76
C TRP A 103 10.32 8.05 -10.38
N HIS A 104 9.34 7.16 -10.34
CA HIS A 104 9.41 5.81 -10.89
C HIS A 104 7.99 5.25 -11.07
N GLN A 105 7.90 4.13 -11.78
CA GLN A 105 6.76 3.22 -11.74
C GLN A 105 7.17 1.99 -10.91
N ASP A 106 6.22 1.40 -10.18
CA ASP A 106 6.53 0.28 -9.30
C ASP A 106 6.75 -1.03 -10.08
N LEU A 107 5.90 -1.27 -11.10
CA LEU A 107 5.85 -2.53 -11.86
C LEU A 107 7.21 -3.01 -12.40
N PRO A 108 8.09 -2.15 -12.95
CA PRO A 108 9.42 -2.55 -13.41
C PRO A 108 10.29 -3.24 -12.35
N TYR A 109 10.05 -2.99 -11.05
CA TYR A 109 10.82 -3.60 -9.96
C TYR A 109 10.31 -5.00 -9.57
N TRP A 110 9.13 -5.41 -10.05
CA TRP A 110 8.44 -6.58 -9.54
C TRP A 110 8.59 -7.83 -10.41
N ASN A 111 9.01 -7.65 -11.67
CA ASN A 111 9.21 -8.74 -12.63
C ASN A 111 7.97 -9.69 -12.72
N LEU A 112 6.77 -9.09 -12.69
CA LEU A 112 5.51 -9.81 -12.83
C LEU A 112 5.22 -10.06 -14.31
N SER A 113 4.66 -11.22 -14.63
CA SER A 113 4.20 -11.55 -15.98
C SER A 113 2.86 -10.89 -16.34
N THR A 114 2.33 -10.03 -15.48
CA THR A 114 1.03 -9.38 -15.63
C THR A 114 1.11 -7.93 -15.16
N THR A 115 0.34 -7.06 -15.82
CA THR A 115 0.13 -5.67 -15.43
C THR A 115 -1.16 -5.48 -14.63
N ASN A 116 -1.97 -6.53 -14.47
CA ASN A 116 -3.21 -6.51 -13.69
C ASN A 116 -2.91 -6.60 -12.18
N VAL A 117 -2.32 -5.53 -11.64
CA VAL A 117 -1.88 -5.42 -10.25
C VAL A 117 -2.22 -4.03 -9.70
N VAL A 118 -2.57 -3.95 -8.43
CA VAL A 118 -2.85 -2.67 -7.75
C VAL A 118 -2.20 -2.64 -6.36
N SER A 119 -1.68 -1.48 -5.99
CA SER A 119 -1.14 -1.22 -4.64
C SER A 119 -2.21 -0.55 -3.77
N VAL A 120 -2.42 -1.10 -2.57
CA VAL A 120 -3.19 -0.43 -1.51
C VAL A 120 -2.21 0.16 -0.50
N TRP A 121 -2.08 1.49 -0.50
CA TRP A 121 -1.19 2.19 0.43
C TRP A 121 -1.94 2.67 1.67
N LEU A 122 -1.64 2.08 2.83
CA LEU A 122 -2.27 2.41 4.10
C LEU A 122 -1.36 3.28 4.97
N ALA A 123 -1.84 4.47 5.32
CA ALA A 123 -1.16 5.38 6.24
C ALA A 123 -1.28 4.87 7.68
N LEU A 124 -0.20 4.33 8.26
CA LEU A 124 -0.15 3.99 9.70
C LEU A 124 0.06 5.21 10.58
N THR A 125 0.68 6.25 10.02
CA THR A 125 0.90 7.57 10.64
C THR A 125 0.41 8.66 9.70
N PRO A 126 0.14 9.89 10.18
CA PRO A 126 -0.23 11.01 9.31
C PRO A 126 0.78 11.20 8.16
N SER A 127 0.29 11.12 6.92
CA SER A 127 1.08 11.35 5.70
C SER A 127 0.94 12.79 5.26
N THR A 128 1.93 13.62 5.61
CA THR A 128 1.94 15.06 5.35
C THR A 128 3.11 15.43 4.44
N LYS A 129 3.07 16.65 3.88
CA LYS A 129 4.17 17.20 3.08
C LYS A 129 5.51 17.18 3.84
N ASN A 130 5.48 17.36 5.16
CA ASN A 130 6.67 17.40 6.01
C ASN A 130 7.18 16.01 6.42
N SER A 131 6.35 14.97 6.33
CA SER A 131 6.71 13.59 6.69
C SER A 131 7.18 12.75 5.48
N GLY A 132 7.34 13.38 4.32
CA GLY A 132 7.74 12.70 3.09
C GLY A 132 6.60 11.93 2.41
N SER A 133 5.39 12.49 2.41
CA SER A 133 4.22 11.94 1.72
C SER A 133 4.51 11.62 0.25
N MET A 134 3.89 10.54 -0.25
CA MET A 134 3.95 10.16 -1.66
C MET A 134 3.43 11.29 -2.57
N LYS A 135 4.00 11.37 -3.77
CA LYS A 135 3.51 12.22 -4.87
C LYS A 135 3.19 11.31 -6.05
N VAL A 136 2.12 11.63 -6.75
CA VAL A 136 1.69 10.93 -7.98
C VAL A 136 1.40 11.96 -9.05
N ILE A 137 1.72 11.63 -10.29
CA ILE A 137 1.30 12.39 -11.48
C ILE A 137 0.03 11.70 -12.00
N PRO A 138 -1.16 12.31 -11.83
CA PRO A 138 -2.41 11.69 -12.28
C PRO A 138 -2.36 11.36 -13.77
N GLY A 139 -2.83 10.16 -14.13
CA GLY A 139 -2.90 9.69 -15.52
C GLY A 139 -1.59 9.16 -16.10
N SER A 140 -0.46 9.26 -15.38
CA SER A 140 0.84 8.78 -15.88
C SER A 140 0.93 7.26 -16.09
N HIS A 141 -0.02 6.48 -15.59
CA HIS A 141 -0.15 5.06 -15.88
C HIS A 141 -0.67 4.76 -17.30
N LEU A 142 -1.31 5.74 -17.95
CA LEU A 142 -1.86 5.60 -19.31
C LEU A 142 -0.77 5.59 -20.39
N ASP A 143 0.42 6.10 -20.08
CA ASP A 143 1.58 6.12 -20.99
C ASP A 143 2.29 4.75 -21.07
N GLY A 144 1.79 3.74 -20.35
CA GLY A 144 2.39 2.41 -20.28
C GLY A 144 3.67 2.38 -19.45
N GLU A 145 4.44 1.31 -19.59
CA GLU A 145 5.74 1.19 -18.92
C GLU A 145 6.74 2.15 -19.57
N LEU A 146 7.15 3.16 -18.81
CA LEU A 146 8.26 4.03 -19.18
C LEU A 146 9.52 3.21 -18.94
N GLY A 147 10.06 2.64 -20.03
CA GLY A 147 11.11 1.62 -19.99
C GLY A 147 12.26 1.96 -19.02
N THR A 148 12.96 0.93 -18.55
CA THR A 148 14.05 1.03 -17.57
C THR A 148 14.97 2.23 -17.84
N ILE A 149 15.07 3.13 -16.86
CA ILE A 149 16.21 4.05 -16.78
C ILE A 149 17.45 3.16 -16.72
N LYS A 150 18.20 3.10 -17.82
CA LYS A 150 19.49 2.41 -17.90
C LYS A 150 20.53 3.13 -17.06
#